data_AF-A0A0T2ZJA3-F1
#
_entry.id   AF-A0A0T2ZJA3-F1
#
_cell.length_a   1.000
_cell.length_b   1.000
_cell.length_c   1.000
_cell.angle_alpha   90.00
_cell.angle_beta   90.00
_cell.angle_gamma   90.00
#
_symmetry.space_group_name_H-M   'P 1'
#
loop_
_entity.id
_entity.type
_entity.pdbx_description
1 polymer ?
#
loop_
_entity_poly.entity_id
_entity_poly.type
_entity_poly.pdbx_seq_one_letter_code
_entity_poly.pdbx_strand_id
1 'polypeptide(L)' 'MIAKTMSHEEMVTAGEAWYQKQLAILEKAHGPSWPAHREWLEDYLKEELRLRFIANGWRPKS' A
#
# COMPACT_ATOMS: atom_id res chain seq x y z
N MET A 1 -22.71 12.20 5.85
CA MET A 1 -22.15 10.83 5.92
C MET A 1 -20.93 10.88 6.81
N ILE A 2 -20.92 10.20 7.97
CA ILE A 2 -19.72 10.14 8.83
C ILE A 2 -18.73 9.23 8.09
N ALA A 3 -17.54 9.72 7.78
CA ALA A 3 -16.48 8.88 7.21
C ALA A 3 -16.21 7.73 8.18
N LYS A 4 -16.43 6.49 7.74
CA LYS A 4 -16.16 5.30 8.56
C LYS A 4 -14.64 5.17 8.69
N THR A 5 -14.12 5.49 9.86
CA THR A 5 -12.73 5.20 10.24
C THR A 5 -12.58 3.69 10.41
N MET A 6 -11.55 3.09 9.80
CA MET A 6 -11.23 1.68 9.98
C MET A 6 -10.46 1.47 11.28
N SER A 7 -10.66 0.32 11.94
CA SER A 7 -9.79 -0.09 13.04
C SER A 7 -8.36 -0.36 12.55
N HIS A 8 -7.39 -0.39 13.46
CA HIS A 8 -6.00 -0.66 13.11
C HIS A 8 -5.82 -2.03 12.44
N GLU A 9 -6.46 -3.07 12.96
CA GLU A 9 -6.41 -4.42 12.40
C GLU A 9 -7.00 -4.46 10.99
N GLU A 10 -8.18 -3.87 10.79
CA GLU A 10 -8.80 -3.78 9.47
C GLU A 10 -7.90 -3.02 8.47
N MET A 11 -7.25 -1.92 8.90
CA MET A 11 -6.32 -1.17 8.04
C MET A 11 -5.12 -2.02 7.65
N VAL A 12 -4.50 -2.72 8.59
CA VAL A 12 -3.33 -3.57 8.33
C VAL A 12 -3.70 -4.72 7.39
N THR A 13 -4.81 -5.42 7.65
CA THR A 13 -5.26 -6.54 6.79
C THR A 13 -5.60 -6.06 5.37
N ALA A 14 -6.36 -4.97 5.24
CA ALA A 14 -6.70 -4.42 3.93
C ALA A 14 -5.46 -3.86 3.20
N GLY A 15 -4.54 -3.27 3.95
CA GLY A 15 -3.29 -2.72 3.45
C GLY A 15 -2.36 -3.78 2.87
N GLU A 16 -2.15 -4.88 3.60
CA GLU A 16 -1.35 -6.02 3.14
C GLU A 16 -1.94 -6.62 1.85
N ALA A 17 -3.26 -6.89 1.85
CA ALA A 17 -3.94 -7.44 0.68
C ALA A 17 -3.82 -6.51 -0.54
N TRP A 18 -3.93 -5.19 -0.33
CA TRP A 18 -3.75 -4.21 -1.39
C TRP A 18 -2.31 -4.20 -1.91
N TYR A 19 -1.32 -4.16 -1.01
CA TYR A 19 0.10 -4.09 -1.35
C TYR A 19 0.54 -5.30 -2.17
N GLN A 20 0.20 -6.51 -1.73
CA GLN A 20 0.50 -7.75 -2.46
C GLN A 20 -0.15 -7.79 -3.84
N LYS A 21 -1.41 -7.32 -3.94
CA LYS A 21 -2.10 -7.23 -5.24
C LYS A 21 -1.39 -6.27 -6.19
N GLN A 22 -0.94 -5.09 -5.71
CA GLN A 22 -0.22 -4.14 -6.56
C GLN A 22 1.12 -4.70 -7.01
N LEU A 23 1.88 -5.33 -6.11
CA LEU A 23 3.15 -5.96 -6.46
C LEU A 23 2.98 -7.01 -7.56
N ALA A 24 2.00 -7.92 -7.42
CA ALA A 24 1.75 -8.95 -8.43
C ALA A 24 1.36 -8.36 -9.80
N ILE A 25 0.59 -7.26 -9.81
CA ILE A 25 0.22 -6.56 -11.05
C ILE A 25 1.46 -5.92 -11.69
N LEU A 26 2.27 -5.22 -10.90
CA LEU A 26 3.45 -4.51 -11.38
C LEU A 26 4.55 -5.47 -11.86
N GLU A 27 4.78 -6.56 -11.13
CA GLU A 27 5.69 -7.62 -11.54
C GLU A 27 5.28 -8.19 -12.91
N LYS A 28 3.99 -8.52 -13.07
CA LYS A 28 3.46 -9.00 -14.35
C LYS A 28 3.60 -7.97 -15.47
N ALA A 29 3.37 -6.68 -15.18
CA ALA A 29 3.43 -5.61 -16.15
C ALA A 29 4.86 -5.30 -16.63
N HIS A 30 5.84 -5.36 -15.72
CA HIS A 30 7.25 -5.08 -16.05
C HIS A 30 7.98 -6.31 -16.60
N GLY A 31 7.51 -7.53 -16.30
CA GLY A 31 8.08 -8.77 -16.82
C GLY A 31 9.59 -8.87 -16.54
N PRO A 32 10.44 -9.13 -17.55
CA PRO A 32 11.89 -9.24 -17.35
C PRO A 32 12.57 -7.99 -16.78
N SER A 33 11.97 -6.80 -16.96
CA SER A 33 12.49 -5.55 -16.42
C SER A 33 12.17 -5.37 -14.94
N TRP A 34 11.30 -6.20 -14.35
CA TRP A 34 10.88 -6.10 -12.95
C TRP A 34 12.03 -5.90 -11.95
N PRO A 35 13.15 -6.65 -12.01
CA PRO A 35 14.23 -6.49 -11.03
C PRO A 35 14.81 -5.07 -10.99
N ALA A 36 14.87 -4.38 -12.14
CA ALA A 36 15.37 -3.01 -12.22
C ALA A 36 14.39 -1.97 -11.65
N HIS A 37 13.10 -2.34 -11.53
CA HIS A 37 12.04 -1.44 -11.10
C HIS A 37 11.47 -1.76 -9.72
N ARG A 38 11.79 -2.93 -9.17
CA ARG A 38 11.18 -3.44 -7.95
C ARG A 38 11.37 -2.51 -6.75
N GLU A 39 12.60 -2.07 -6.50
CA GLU A 39 12.93 -1.27 -5.31
C GLU A 39 12.14 0.05 -5.27
N TRP A 40 12.18 0.83 -6.35
CA TRP A 40 11.46 2.12 -6.40
C TRP A 40 9.94 1.93 -6.38
N LEU A 41 9.41 0.85 -6.95
CA LEU A 41 7.98 0.53 -6.90
C LEU A 41 7.54 0.10 -5.51
N GLU A 42 8.34 -0.69 -4.80
CA GLU A 42 8.06 -1.04 -3.41
C GLU A 42 8.00 0.21 -2.53
N ASP A 43 8.95 1.12 -2.69
CA ASP A 43 8.98 2.37 -1.90
C ASP A 43 7.79 3.29 -2.25
N TYR A 44 7.44 3.40 -3.53
CA TYR A 44 6.24 4.09 -3.98
C TYR A 44 4.98 3.50 -3.34
N LEU A 45 4.82 2.17 -3.38
CA LEU A 45 3.65 1.49 -2.81
C LEU A 45 3.58 1.62 -1.29
N LYS A 46 4.71 1.63 -0.58
CA LYS A 46 4.75 1.88 0.88
C LYS A 46 4.27 3.29 1.20
N GLU A 47 4.68 4.29 0.42
CA GLU A 47 4.20 5.67 0.62
C GLU A 47 2.71 5.81 0.32
N GLU A 48 2.22 5.19 -0.76
CA GLU A 48 0.78 5.10 -1.05
C GLU A 48 0.01 4.43 0.10
N LEU A 49 0.54 3.34 0.65
CA LEU A 49 -0.06 2.65 1.79
C LEU A 49 -0.10 3.55 3.03
N ARG A 50 0.97 4.31 3.29
CA ARG A 50 1.06 5.31 4.36
C ARG A 50 -0.04 6.36 4.23
N LEU A 51 -0.23 6.92 3.04
CA LEU A 51 -1.26 7.91 2.74
C LEU A 51 -2.67 7.33 2.92
N ARG A 52 -2.91 6.09 2.48
CA ARG A 52 -4.18 5.38 2.68
C ARG A 52 -4.48 5.17 4.15
N PHE A 53 -3.50 4.80 4.95
CA PHE A 53 -3.68 4.63 6.39
C PHE A 53 -4.03 5.97 7.06
N ILE A 54 -3.36 7.06 6.69
CA ILE A 54 -3.66 8.40 7.20
C ILE A 54 -5.10 8.82 6.87
N ALA A 55 -5.53 8.58 5.63
CA ALA A 55 -6.90 8.84 5.17
C ALA A 55 -7.94 8.02 5.94
N ASN A 56 -7.59 6.80 6.38
CA ASN A 56 -8.44 5.93 7.19
C ASN A 56 -8.29 6.16 8.71
N GLY A 57 -7.64 7.24 9.12
CA GLY A 57 -7.58 7.69 10.52
C GLY A 57 -6.32 7.32 11.29
N TRP A 58 -5.34 6.68 10.65
CA TRP A 58 -4.03 6.48 11.27
C TRP A 58 -3.31 7.83 11.48
N ARG A 59 -2.60 7.95 12.59
CA ARG A 59 -1.80 9.12 12.95
C ARG A 59 -0.41 8.61 13.33
N PRO A 60 0.57 8.64 12.40
CA PRO A 60 1.94 8.27 12.73
C PRO A 60 2.48 9.22 13.80
N LYS A 61 3.22 8.69 14.77
CA LYS A 61 3.93 9.51 15.74
C LYS A 61 5.06 10.24 15.00
N SER A 62 5.09 11.57 15.14
CA SER A 62 6.17 12.46 14.70
C SER A 62 7.46 12.21 15.46
#